data_AF-A0A916H8P1-F1
#
_entry.id   AF-A0A916H8P1-F1
#
_cell.length_a   1.000
_cell.length_b   1.000
_cell.length_c   1.000
_cell.angle_alpha   90.00
_cell.angle_beta   90.00
_cell.angle_gamma   90.00
#
_symmetry.space_group_name_H-M   'P 1'
#
loop_
_entity.id
_entity.type
_entity.pdbx_description
1 polymer ?
#
loop_
_entity_poly.entity_id
_entity_poly.type
_entity_poly.pdbx_seq_one_letter_code
_entity_poly.pdbx_strand_id
1 'polypeptide(L)'
;GPLTAFRVAQEICGVDQVNALGFCVGGTIISSALAVAAARGEKPVASLTLLTTLLDFSDPGELGCFIDETSVVTRENTIGKGGLLHGKELSSVFSSLRANDLIWQYVVGNYLKGGKPMAFDLLYWNSDSTNLPGPFLAWYLRNMYLENNLRVPGKLAMCGVKADLGRVDMPVFILATREDHIVPWQSSYLGRALLGGETTFVLGASGHIAGVINPAAKNKRSHWINDSRTTNPDEWLAGATEVKGSWWPRWADWLKRFADGEVAARGRLGSKAHKPTEPAPGRYVKEKA
;
A
#
# COMPACT_ATOMS: atom_id res chain seq x y z
N GLY A 1 14.81 6.64 3.28
CA GLY A 1 13.59 5.81 3.36
C GLY A 1 12.44 6.62 3.94
N PRO A 2 11.31 6.00 4.30
CA PRO A 2 10.12 6.71 4.80
C PRO A 2 10.40 7.62 6.01
N LEU A 3 11.25 7.18 6.96
CA LEU A 3 11.63 7.99 8.12
C LEU A 3 12.27 9.33 7.73
N THR A 4 13.07 9.34 6.67
CA THR A 4 13.64 10.58 6.12
C THR A 4 12.56 11.48 5.55
N ALA A 5 11.57 10.91 4.85
CA ALA A 5 10.47 11.68 4.26
C ALA A 5 9.58 12.30 5.35
N PHE A 6 9.28 11.56 6.42
CA PHE A 6 8.54 12.10 7.57
C PHE A 6 9.28 13.28 8.21
N ARG A 7 10.57 13.11 8.52
CA ARG A 7 11.40 14.18 9.08
C ARG A 7 11.41 15.43 8.21
N VAL A 8 11.62 15.29 6.91
CA VAL A 8 11.62 16.43 5.98
C VAL A 8 10.25 17.10 5.92
N ALA A 9 9.15 16.33 5.90
CA ALA A 9 7.80 16.88 5.93
C ALA A 9 7.51 17.64 7.23
N GLN A 10 7.90 17.08 8.39
CA GLN A 10 7.81 17.73 9.70
C GLN A 10 8.58 19.05 9.72
N GLU A 11 9.83 19.06 9.23
CA GLU A 11 10.70 20.26 9.17
C GLU A 11 10.15 21.34 8.22
N ILE A 12 9.54 20.97 7.09
CA ILE A 12 8.93 21.92 6.16
C ILE A 12 7.63 22.51 6.73
N CYS A 13 6.78 21.65 7.31
CA CYS A 13 5.47 22.06 7.83
C CYS A 13 5.59 22.77 9.19
N GLY A 14 6.64 22.48 9.96
CA GLY A 14 6.82 22.96 11.34
C GLY A 14 5.89 22.24 12.31
N VAL A 15 5.75 20.92 12.18
CA VAL A 15 4.84 20.08 12.98
C VAL A 15 5.56 18.87 13.55
N ASP A 16 5.13 18.40 14.72
CA ASP A 16 5.73 17.24 15.39
C ASP A 16 5.31 15.92 14.76
N GLN A 17 4.17 15.87 14.05
CA GLN A 17 3.65 14.67 13.42
C GLN A 17 3.04 14.98 12.07
N VAL A 18 3.09 14.01 11.16
CA VAL A 18 2.42 14.06 9.86
C VAL A 18 1.40 12.93 9.74
N ASN A 19 0.44 13.06 8.83
CA ASN A 19 -0.37 11.92 8.41
C ASN A 19 0.34 11.19 7.27
N ALA A 20 0.39 9.86 7.33
CA ALA A 20 1.11 9.02 6.37
C ALA A 20 0.14 8.14 5.58
N LEU A 21 0.45 7.91 4.31
CA LEU A 21 -0.29 6.98 3.45
C LEU A 21 0.69 6.06 2.74
N GLY A 22 0.44 4.75 2.83
CA GLY A 22 1.12 3.72 2.06
C GLY A 22 0.15 2.98 1.14
N PHE A 23 0.60 2.68 -0.07
CA PHE A 23 -0.16 1.95 -1.08
C PHE A 23 0.62 0.71 -1.52
N CYS A 24 -0.03 -0.46 -1.56
CA CYS A 24 0.60 -1.73 -1.90
C CYS A 24 1.84 -1.98 -1.01
N VAL A 25 2.99 -2.35 -1.61
CA VAL A 25 4.29 -2.52 -0.93
C VAL A 25 4.71 -1.28 -0.13
N GLY A 26 4.30 -0.08 -0.55
CA GLY A 26 4.56 1.16 0.18
C GLY A 26 3.95 1.17 1.58
N GLY A 27 2.79 0.53 1.75
CA GLY A 27 2.18 0.33 3.07
C GLY A 27 3.00 -0.61 3.95
N THR A 28 3.45 -1.75 3.41
CA THR A 28 4.32 -2.68 4.15
C THR A 28 5.62 -2.01 4.57
N ILE A 29 6.22 -1.19 3.69
CA ILE A 29 7.44 -0.43 3.95
C ILE A 29 7.21 0.64 5.03
N ILE A 30 6.13 1.41 4.95
CA ILE A 30 5.83 2.44 5.96
C ILE A 30 5.52 1.82 7.32
N SER A 31 4.72 0.75 7.39
CA SER A 31 4.44 0.04 8.65
C SER A 31 5.72 -0.53 9.27
N SER A 32 6.60 -1.10 8.45
CA SER A 32 7.92 -1.57 8.90
C SER A 32 8.79 -0.43 9.44
N ALA A 33 8.79 0.73 8.75
CA ALA A 33 9.52 1.92 9.19
C ALA A 33 8.95 2.48 10.50
N LEU A 34 7.62 2.49 10.68
CA LEU A 34 6.98 2.94 11.90
C LEU A 34 7.23 2.00 13.08
N ALA A 35 7.30 0.68 12.84
CA ALA A 35 7.73 -0.27 13.86
C ALA A 35 9.18 -0.01 14.31
N VAL A 36 10.07 0.34 13.38
CA VAL A 36 11.45 0.77 13.68
C VAL A 36 11.46 2.08 14.48
N ALA A 37 10.68 3.08 14.08
CA ALA A 37 10.55 4.37 14.78
C ALA A 37 10.04 4.15 16.22
N ALA A 38 8.98 3.37 16.39
CA ALA A 38 8.42 3.07 17.70
C ALA A 38 9.44 2.34 18.59
N ALA A 39 10.22 1.42 18.04
CA ALA A 39 11.30 0.74 18.77
C ALA A 39 12.41 1.69 19.26
N ARG A 40 12.60 2.83 18.57
CA ARG A 40 13.53 3.91 18.94
C ARG A 40 12.89 4.98 19.84
N GLY A 41 11.60 4.87 20.16
CA GLY A 41 10.86 5.88 20.91
C GLY A 41 10.42 7.09 20.08
N GLU A 42 10.50 7.01 18.75
CA GLU A 42 10.09 8.06 17.82
C GLU A 42 8.60 7.89 17.44
N LYS A 43 7.84 8.99 17.37
CA LYS A 43 6.42 9.00 16.98
C LYS A 43 6.11 10.01 15.85
N PRO A 44 6.66 9.83 14.63
CA PRO A 44 6.58 10.85 13.59
C PRO A 44 5.22 10.98 12.90
N VAL A 45 4.27 10.08 13.17
CA VAL A 45 3.01 9.96 12.43
C VAL A 45 1.80 10.01 13.37
N ALA A 46 0.86 10.91 13.06
CA ALA A 46 -0.39 11.10 13.82
C ALA A 46 -1.49 10.10 13.41
N SER A 47 -1.54 9.75 12.13
CA SER A 47 -2.44 8.71 11.61
C SER A 47 -1.85 8.04 10.37
N LEU A 48 -2.17 6.76 10.19
CA LEU A 48 -1.68 5.94 9.08
C LEU A 48 -2.83 5.51 8.17
N THR A 49 -2.68 5.67 6.86
CA THR A 49 -3.58 5.10 5.85
C THR A 49 -2.86 4.00 5.09
N LEU A 50 -3.45 2.81 5.01
CA LEU A 50 -2.96 1.67 4.25
C LEU A 50 -3.97 1.33 3.15
N LEU A 51 -3.54 1.43 1.90
CA LEU A 51 -4.35 1.14 0.72
C LEU A 51 -3.85 -0.16 0.07
N THR A 52 -4.72 -1.17 -0.01
CA THR A 52 -4.45 -2.51 -0.58
C THR A 52 -3.06 -3.01 -0.17
N THR A 53 -2.84 -3.13 1.13
CA THR A 53 -1.55 -3.47 1.73
C THR A 53 -1.65 -4.81 2.47
N LEU A 54 -0.60 -5.63 2.34
CA LEU A 54 -0.39 -6.82 3.16
C LEU A 54 0.57 -6.51 4.32
N LEU A 55 0.14 -6.89 5.52
CA LEU A 55 0.97 -6.97 6.73
C LEU A 55 1.05 -8.42 7.24
N ASP A 56 -0.03 -9.18 7.00
CA ASP A 56 -0.06 -10.63 7.10
C ASP A 56 -0.04 -11.22 5.68
N PHE A 57 0.99 -12.00 5.37
CA PHE A 57 1.18 -12.65 4.07
C PHE A 57 0.76 -14.13 4.09
N SER A 58 -0.08 -14.55 5.05
CA SER A 58 -0.55 -15.95 5.15
C SER A 58 -1.34 -16.41 3.93
N ASP A 59 -2.05 -15.50 3.28
CA ASP A 59 -2.65 -15.73 1.96
C ASP A 59 -2.33 -14.52 1.07
N PRO A 60 -1.19 -14.55 0.36
CA PRO A 60 -0.73 -13.41 -0.42
C PRO A 60 -1.38 -13.32 -1.81
N GLY A 61 -2.45 -14.10 -2.06
CA GLY A 61 -3.13 -14.17 -3.34
C GLY A 61 -2.32 -14.91 -4.40
N GLU A 62 -2.62 -14.63 -5.67
CA GLU A 62 -2.01 -15.33 -6.81
C GLU A 62 -0.49 -15.18 -6.90
N LEU A 63 0.08 -14.11 -6.31
CA LEU A 63 1.53 -13.92 -6.22
C LEU A 63 2.21 -15.04 -5.41
N GLY A 64 1.53 -15.61 -4.40
CA GLY A 64 2.05 -16.72 -3.62
C GLY A 64 2.35 -17.96 -4.46
N CYS A 65 1.61 -18.17 -5.55
CA CYS A 65 1.81 -19.32 -6.44
C CYS A 65 3.15 -19.30 -7.19
N PHE A 66 3.79 -18.13 -7.29
CA PHE A 66 5.08 -17.95 -7.96
C PHE A 66 6.28 -17.99 -7.01
N ILE A 67 6.04 -18.20 -5.71
CA ILE A 67 7.05 -18.06 -4.67
C ILE A 67 7.14 -19.37 -3.88
N ASP A 68 8.27 -20.05 -4.06
CA ASP A 68 8.67 -21.22 -3.28
C ASP A 68 10.11 -21.08 -2.77
N GLU A 69 10.53 -22.01 -1.90
CA GLU A 69 11.88 -22.03 -1.31
C GLU A 69 12.96 -22.00 -2.39
N THR A 70 12.80 -22.76 -3.47
CA THR A 70 13.79 -22.85 -4.55
C THR A 70 13.95 -21.51 -5.27
N SER A 71 12.84 -20.85 -5.57
CA SER A 71 12.81 -19.54 -6.22
C SER A 71 13.49 -18.48 -5.36
N VAL A 72 13.26 -18.48 -4.04
CA VAL A 72 13.84 -17.50 -3.12
C VAL A 72 15.33 -17.74 -2.92
N VAL A 73 15.76 -18.99 -2.68
CA VAL A 73 17.20 -19.33 -2.58
C VAL A 73 17.93 -18.96 -3.86
N THR A 74 17.31 -19.15 -5.03
CA THR A 74 17.88 -18.73 -6.31
C THR A 74 18.10 -17.23 -6.35
N ARG A 75 17.12 -16.42 -5.93
CA ARG A 75 17.26 -14.95 -5.87
C ARG A 75 18.29 -14.52 -4.83
N GLU A 76 18.36 -15.16 -3.67
CA GLU A 76 19.37 -14.89 -2.64
C GLU A 76 20.80 -15.13 -3.15
N ASN A 77 21.01 -16.20 -3.91
CA ASN A 77 22.30 -16.56 -4.47
C ASN A 77 22.70 -15.70 -5.68
N THR A 78 21.73 -15.27 -6.49
CA THR A 78 22.01 -14.53 -7.75
C THR A 78 22.05 -13.02 -7.56
N ILE A 79 21.06 -12.45 -6.86
CA ILE A 79 20.91 -11.00 -6.69
C ILE A 79 20.84 -10.57 -5.21
N GLY A 80 20.86 -11.50 -4.25
CA GLY A 80 20.71 -11.18 -2.83
C GLY A 80 21.90 -10.46 -2.20
N LYS A 81 23.10 -10.59 -2.78
CA LYS A 81 24.34 -9.93 -2.30
C LYS A 81 24.75 -8.72 -3.15
N GLY A 82 23.88 -8.29 -4.06
CA GLY A 82 24.13 -7.20 -5.01
C GLY A 82 23.41 -7.45 -6.33
N GLY A 83 23.41 -6.48 -7.23
CA GLY A 83 22.68 -6.58 -8.50
C GLY A 83 21.26 -6.04 -8.43
N LEU A 84 20.51 -6.26 -9.52
CA LEU A 84 19.19 -5.67 -9.77
C LEU A 84 18.23 -6.72 -10.31
N LEU A 85 16.98 -6.66 -9.87
CA LEU A 85 15.88 -7.21 -10.65
C LEU A 85 15.52 -6.19 -11.72
N HIS A 86 15.60 -6.59 -12.99
CA HIS A 86 15.23 -5.72 -14.09
C HIS A 86 13.71 -5.56 -14.16
N GLY A 87 13.25 -4.34 -14.46
CA GLY A 87 11.83 -3.99 -14.49
C GLY A 87 11.02 -4.94 -15.36
N LYS A 88 11.58 -5.39 -16.49
CA LYS A 88 10.94 -6.36 -17.40
C LYS A 88 10.55 -7.67 -16.73
N GLU A 89 11.36 -8.17 -15.79
CA GLU A 89 11.03 -9.39 -15.03
C GLU A 89 9.82 -9.14 -14.13
N LEU A 90 9.81 -8.01 -13.43
CA LEU A 90 8.69 -7.61 -12.57
C LEU A 90 7.41 -7.38 -13.39
N SER A 91 7.51 -6.69 -14.53
CA SER A 91 6.38 -6.49 -15.45
C SER A 91 5.80 -7.82 -15.92
N SER A 92 6.65 -8.81 -16.17
CA SER A 92 6.21 -10.12 -16.66
C SER A 92 5.38 -10.86 -15.61
N VAL A 93 5.82 -10.85 -14.35
CA VAL A 93 5.07 -11.44 -13.22
C VAL A 93 3.72 -10.73 -13.03
N PHE A 94 3.70 -9.39 -12.99
CA PHE A 94 2.43 -8.67 -12.84
C PHE A 94 1.53 -8.82 -14.07
N SER A 95 2.08 -8.91 -15.28
CA SER A 95 1.31 -9.14 -16.50
C SER A 95 0.68 -10.53 -16.54
N SER A 96 1.36 -11.57 -16.02
CA SER A 96 0.78 -12.92 -15.95
C SER A 96 -0.40 -13.01 -14.99
N LEU A 97 -0.36 -12.26 -13.87
CA LEU A 97 -1.48 -12.14 -12.93
C LEU A 97 -2.67 -11.39 -13.56
N ARG A 98 -2.35 -10.35 -14.34
CA ARG A 98 -3.33 -9.48 -15.02
C ARG A 98 -4.04 -10.12 -16.20
N ALA A 99 -3.61 -11.29 -16.68
CA ALA A 99 -4.22 -11.96 -17.83
C ALA A 99 -5.73 -12.18 -17.62
N ASN A 100 -6.18 -12.37 -16.37
CA ASN A 100 -7.60 -12.45 -16.06
C ASN A 100 -8.25 -11.06 -15.91
N ASP A 101 -7.65 -10.13 -15.18
CA ASP A 101 -8.28 -8.85 -14.84
C ASP A 101 -8.45 -7.87 -16.01
N LEU A 102 -7.46 -7.81 -16.89
CA LEU A 102 -7.41 -6.82 -17.96
C LEU A 102 -7.96 -7.36 -19.29
N ILE A 103 -8.02 -8.69 -19.46
CA ILE A 103 -8.61 -9.33 -20.64
C ILE A 103 -10.06 -9.74 -20.35
N TRP A 104 -10.41 -10.29 -19.19
CA TRP A 104 -11.75 -10.83 -18.97
C TRP A 104 -12.82 -9.76 -18.69
N GLN A 105 -12.55 -8.75 -17.85
CA GLN A 105 -13.45 -7.58 -17.71
C GLN A 105 -13.56 -6.80 -19.03
N TYR A 106 -12.48 -6.76 -19.81
CA TYR A 106 -12.41 -6.15 -21.14
C TYR A 106 -13.22 -6.94 -22.18
N VAL A 107 -13.19 -8.27 -22.15
CA VAL A 107 -13.98 -9.15 -23.02
C VAL A 107 -15.46 -9.11 -22.62
N VAL A 108 -15.80 -9.20 -21.34
CA VAL A 108 -17.21 -9.16 -20.88
C VAL A 108 -17.85 -7.79 -21.15
N GLY A 109 -17.10 -6.68 -21.00
CA GLY A 109 -17.58 -5.33 -21.28
C GLY A 109 -17.62 -4.98 -22.78
N ASN A 110 -16.62 -5.38 -23.56
CA ASN A 110 -16.48 -4.93 -24.95
C ASN A 110 -17.03 -5.94 -25.97
N TYR A 111 -16.79 -7.24 -25.78
CA TYR A 111 -17.25 -8.28 -26.71
C TYR A 111 -18.75 -8.54 -26.59
N LEU A 112 -19.30 -8.54 -25.36
CA LEU A 112 -20.73 -8.78 -25.15
C LEU A 112 -21.61 -7.50 -25.20
N LYS A 113 -21.04 -6.30 -24.99
CA LYS A 113 -21.83 -5.05 -24.89
C LYS A 113 -21.39 -3.91 -25.83
N GLY A 114 -20.39 -4.13 -26.70
CA GLY A 114 -20.04 -3.19 -27.78
C GLY A 114 -19.42 -1.86 -27.34
N GLY A 115 -18.88 -1.76 -26.12
CA GLY A 115 -18.23 -0.54 -25.61
C GLY A 115 -16.82 -0.31 -26.18
N LYS A 116 -16.43 0.97 -26.37
CA LYS A 116 -15.03 1.35 -26.65
C LYS A 116 -14.23 1.38 -25.33
N PRO A 117 -13.03 0.80 -25.27
CA PRO A 117 -12.25 0.78 -24.04
C PRO A 117 -11.63 2.15 -23.75
N MET A 118 -11.85 2.64 -22.52
CA MET A 118 -11.20 3.82 -21.96
C MET A 118 -10.21 3.34 -20.89
N ALA A 119 -8.97 3.01 -21.26
CA ALA A 119 -7.93 2.56 -20.32
C ALA A 119 -6.48 2.75 -20.84
N PHE A 120 -6.19 3.85 -21.53
CA PHE A 120 -4.82 4.14 -21.98
C PHE A 120 -3.87 4.53 -20.82
N ASP A 121 -4.42 5.21 -19.81
CA ASP A 121 -3.70 5.72 -18.64
C ASP A 121 -3.22 4.62 -17.69
N LEU A 122 -4.10 3.69 -17.34
CA LEU A 122 -3.77 2.58 -16.45
C LEU A 122 -2.75 1.63 -17.08
N LEU A 123 -2.92 1.35 -18.37
CA LEU A 123 -1.98 0.53 -19.13
C LEU A 123 -0.62 1.21 -19.26
N TYR A 124 -0.59 2.53 -19.48
CA TYR A 124 0.65 3.29 -19.52
C TYR A 124 1.40 3.17 -18.18
N TRP A 125 0.72 3.46 -17.05
CA TRP A 125 1.31 3.32 -15.72
C TRP A 125 1.82 1.89 -15.46
N ASN A 126 1.05 0.86 -15.84
CA ASN A 126 1.43 -0.52 -15.61
C ASN A 126 2.62 -0.95 -16.49
N SER A 127 2.77 -0.37 -17.68
CA SER A 127 3.91 -0.63 -18.57
C SER A 127 5.19 0.08 -18.16
N ASP A 128 5.09 1.15 -17.36
CA ASP A 128 6.22 1.96 -16.90
C ASP A 128 6.86 1.34 -15.64
N SER A 129 7.69 0.32 -15.87
CA SER A 129 8.23 -0.54 -14.82
C SER A 129 9.49 0.05 -14.16
N THR A 130 9.85 -0.48 -12.99
CA THR A 130 11.01 -0.02 -12.21
C THR A 130 11.93 -1.18 -11.86
N ASN A 131 13.24 -0.91 -11.80
CA ASN A 131 14.22 -1.86 -11.27
C ASN A 131 14.16 -1.91 -9.75
N LEU A 132 14.41 -3.08 -9.16
CA LEU A 132 14.52 -3.25 -7.71
C LEU A 132 15.93 -3.69 -7.32
N PRO A 133 16.52 -3.15 -6.25
CA PRO A 133 17.76 -3.67 -5.68
C PRO A 133 17.60 -5.15 -5.33
N GLY A 134 18.49 -5.99 -5.84
CA GLY A 134 18.45 -7.44 -5.61
C GLY A 134 18.39 -7.84 -4.14
N PRO A 135 19.20 -7.25 -3.23
CA PRO A 135 19.13 -7.53 -1.80
C PRO A 135 17.77 -7.20 -1.18
N PHE A 136 17.12 -6.12 -1.62
CA PHE A 136 15.80 -5.75 -1.14
C PHE A 136 14.75 -6.78 -1.57
N LEU A 137 14.75 -7.18 -2.85
CA LEU A 137 13.79 -8.16 -3.35
C LEU A 137 13.96 -9.52 -2.67
N ALA A 138 15.19 -10.05 -2.62
CA ALA A 138 15.47 -11.34 -2.01
C ALA A 138 15.01 -11.35 -0.54
N TRP A 139 15.34 -10.30 0.21
CA TRP A 139 14.89 -10.15 1.59
C TRP A 139 13.37 -10.05 1.72
N TYR A 140 12.71 -9.31 0.82
CA TYR A 140 11.26 -9.13 0.84
C TYR A 140 10.51 -10.43 0.54
N LEU A 141 10.96 -11.21 -0.46
CA LEU A 141 10.37 -12.51 -0.78
C LEU A 141 10.51 -13.50 0.38
N ARG A 142 11.71 -13.62 0.95
CA ARG A 142 11.99 -14.47 2.11
C ARG A 142 11.11 -14.12 3.32
N ASN A 143 11.13 -12.85 3.71
CA ASN A 143 10.56 -12.44 4.99
C ASN A 143 9.07 -12.08 4.94
N MET A 144 8.51 -11.85 3.75
CA MET A 144 7.08 -11.55 3.59
C MET A 144 6.36 -12.76 3.01
N TYR A 145 6.57 -13.06 1.73
CA TYR A 145 5.78 -14.06 1.02
C TYR A 145 6.06 -15.50 1.46
N LEU A 146 7.32 -15.83 1.76
CA LEU A 146 7.70 -17.21 2.07
C LEU A 146 7.55 -17.54 3.56
N GLU A 147 8.17 -16.74 4.43
CA GLU A 147 8.19 -17.03 5.88
C GLU A 147 7.20 -16.17 6.69
N ASN A 148 6.61 -15.12 6.09
CA ASN A 148 5.67 -14.22 6.75
C ASN A 148 6.18 -13.73 8.12
N ASN A 149 7.44 -13.32 8.18
CA ASN A 149 8.13 -12.96 9.42
C ASN A 149 7.68 -11.60 9.97
N LEU A 150 7.15 -10.69 9.15
CA LEU A 150 6.77 -9.33 9.58
C LEU A 150 5.65 -9.32 10.63
N ARG A 151 4.72 -10.27 10.53
CA ARG A 151 3.61 -10.38 11.49
C ARG A 151 4.03 -10.86 12.88
N VAL A 152 5.24 -11.41 13.01
CA VAL A 152 5.73 -12.02 14.26
C VAL A 152 6.50 -10.96 15.05
N PRO A 153 5.99 -10.52 16.22
CA PRO A 153 6.64 -9.49 17.03
C PRO A 153 8.12 -9.80 17.32
N GLY A 154 9.01 -8.87 16.95
CA GLY A 154 10.43 -8.96 17.22
C GLY A 154 11.21 -9.99 16.40
N LYS A 155 10.59 -10.65 15.42
CA LYS A 155 11.24 -11.62 14.52
C LYS A 155 12.23 -10.95 13.57
N LEU A 156 11.85 -9.80 13.00
CA LEU A 156 12.68 -9.08 12.04
C LEU A 156 13.55 -8.02 12.71
N ALA A 157 14.86 -8.12 12.48
CA ALA A 157 15.80 -7.05 12.79
C ALA A 157 15.91 -6.09 11.59
N MET A 158 15.47 -4.85 11.76
CA MET A 158 15.49 -3.81 10.73
C MET A 158 16.13 -2.54 11.29
N CYS A 159 17.10 -1.98 10.58
CA CYS A 159 17.79 -0.75 10.97
C CYS A 159 18.33 -0.77 12.44
N GLY A 160 18.87 -1.91 12.88
CA GLY A 160 19.48 -2.08 14.20
C GLY A 160 18.51 -2.36 15.36
N VAL A 161 17.20 -2.47 15.09
CA VAL A 161 16.18 -2.75 16.11
C VAL A 161 15.29 -3.91 15.69
N LYS A 162 14.67 -4.57 16.67
CA LYS A 162 13.63 -5.58 16.42
C LYS A 162 12.30 -4.89 16.17
N ALA A 163 11.71 -5.14 15.00
CA ALA A 163 10.44 -4.55 14.61
C ALA A 163 9.26 -5.32 15.21
N ASP A 164 8.25 -4.57 15.63
CA ASP A 164 7.00 -5.09 16.15
C ASP A 164 5.86 -4.18 15.68
N LEU A 165 4.96 -4.71 14.85
CA LEU A 165 3.80 -3.98 14.34
C LEU A 165 2.81 -3.61 15.47
N GLY A 166 2.81 -4.35 16.59
CA GLY A 166 1.98 -4.04 17.76
C GLY A 166 2.37 -2.73 18.43
N ARG A 167 3.56 -2.19 18.12
CA ARG A 167 4.02 -0.87 18.60
C ARG A 167 3.63 0.29 17.67
N VAL A 168 2.99 -0.01 16.54
CA VAL A 168 2.40 1.00 15.65
C VAL A 168 1.02 1.37 16.24
N ASP A 169 1.03 2.35 17.14
CA ASP A 169 -0.05 2.64 18.09
C ASP A 169 -0.97 3.82 17.71
N MET A 170 -0.74 4.45 16.55
CA MET A 170 -1.59 5.52 16.03
C MET A 170 -2.83 4.97 15.30
N PRO A 171 -3.92 5.76 15.17
CA PRO A 171 -5.09 5.37 14.40
C PRO A 171 -4.75 5.00 12.94
N VAL A 172 -5.33 3.90 12.45
CA VAL A 172 -5.05 3.35 11.12
C VAL A 172 -6.32 3.21 10.29
N PHE A 173 -6.35 3.81 9.10
CA PHE A 173 -7.36 3.58 8.08
C PHE A 173 -6.86 2.53 7.10
N ILE A 174 -7.62 1.46 6.91
CA ILE A 174 -7.27 0.37 6.00
C ILE A 174 -8.34 0.28 4.92
N LEU A 175 -7.92 0.43 3.67
CA LEU A 175 -8.73 0.14 2.51
C LEU A 175 -8.23 -1.14 1.85
N ALA A 176 -9.14 -2.08 1.61
CA ALA A 176 -8.95 -3.15 0.64
C ALA A 176 -10.00 -3.05 -0.46
N THR A 177 -9.85 -3.79 -1.54
CA THR A 177 -10.83 -3.82 -2.64
C THR A 177 -11.33 -5.24 -2.88
N ARG A 178 -12.64 -5.41 -3.05
CA ARG A 178 -13.34 -6.69 -2.97
C ARG A 178 -12.92 -7.70 -4.04
N GLU A 179 -12.65 -7.24 -5.25
CA GLU A 179 -12.23 -8.07 -6.38
C GLU A 179 -10.71 -7.98 -6.63
N ASP A 180 -9.92 -7.69 -5.59
CA ASP A 180 -8.45 -7.66 -5.66
C ASP A 180 -7.84 -9.06 -5.55
N HIS A 181 -7.24 -9.55 -6.62
CA HIS A 181 -6.51 -10.82 -6.67
C HIS A 181 -5.01 -10.68 -6.33
N ILE A 182 -4.49 -9.45 -6.30
CA ILE A 182 -3.08 -9.14 -5.98
C ILE A 182 -2.92 -9.04 -4.45
N VAL A 183 -3.86 -8.36 -3.80
CA VAL A 183 -3.93 -8.21 -2.35
C VAL A 183 -5.34 -8.62 -1.91
N PRO A 184 -5.57 -9.92 -1.62
CA PRO A 184 -6.87 -10.38 -1.16
C PRO A 184 -7.35 -9.57 0.04
N TRP A 185 -8.60 -9.11 -0.01
CA TRP A 185 -9.11 -8.18 1.00
C TRP A 185 -9.17 -8.81 2.39
N GLN A 186 -9.38 -10.13 2.47
CA GLN A 186 -9.33 -10.90 3.72
C GLN A 186 -7.93 -10.82 4.35
N SER A 187 -6.87 -10.96 3.56
CA SER A 187 -5.48 -10.87 4.05
C SER A 187 -5.14 -9.46 4.51
N SER A 188 -5.60 -8.43 3.79
CA SER A 188 -5.48 -7.04 4.23
C SER A 188 -6.27 -6.79 5.53
N TYR A 189 -7.46 -7.38 5.67
CA TYR A 189 -8.28 -7.31 6.88
C TYR A 189 -7.58 -7.90 8.11
N LEU A 190 -6.93 -9.07 7.97
CA LEU A 190 -6.18 -9.72 9.04
C LEU A 190 -5.04 -8.85 9.59
N GLY A 191 -4.47 -7.96 8.75
CA GLY A 191 -3.47 -6.99 9.17
C GLY A 191 -3.90 -6.08 10.33
N ARG A 192 -5.22 -5.90 10.54
CA ARG A 192 -5.75 -5.12 11.68
C ARG A 192 -5.28 -5.64 13.03
N ALA A 193 -5.21 -6.96 13.19
CA ALA A 193 -4.85 -7.61 14.45
C ALA A 193 -3.35 -7.47 14.79
N LEU A 194 -2.54 -7.04 13.82
CA LEU A 194 -1.09 -6.86 13.98
C LEU A 194 -0.72 -5.45 14.46
N LEU A 195 -1.65 -4.49 14.38
CA LEU A 195 -1.41 -3.08 14.68
C LEU A 195 -1.89 -2.75 16.09
N GLY A 196 -1.15 -1.91 16.82
CA GLY A 196 -1.49 -1.51 18.19
C GLY A 196 -2.57 -0.42 18.27
N GLY A 197 -2.72 0.38 17.21
CA GLY A 197 -3.68 1.48 17.15
C GLY A 197 -5.10 1.06 16.74
N GLU A 198 -6.06 1.96 16.96
CA GLU A 198 -7.44 1.75 16.51
C GLU A 198 -7.51 1.63 14.98
N THR A 199 -8.17 0.59 14.47
CA THR A 199 -8.28 0.35 13.03
C THR A 199 -9.69 0.66 12.50
N THR A 200 -9.76 1.43 11.43
CA THR A 200 -10.96 1.65 10.62
C THR A 200 -10.79 0.90 9.30
N PHE A 201 -11.63 -0.09 9.03
CA PHE A 201 -11.60 -0.84 7.77
C PHE A 201 -12.69 -0.39 6.80
N VAL A 202 -12.34 -0.28 5.52
CA VAL A 202 -13.26 -0.01 4.41
C VAL A 202 -12.96 -0.99 3.29
N LEU A 203 -14.01 -1.54 2.69
CA LEU A 203 -13.90 -2.39 1.51
C LEU A 203 -14.43 -1.64 0.29
N GLY A 204 -13.59 -1.32 -0.69
CA GLY A 204 -14.03 -0.74 -1.96
C GLY A 204 -14.47 -1.81 -2.95
N ALA A 205 -15.43 -1.50 -3.83
CA ALA A 205 -15.72 -2.35 -4.98
C ALA A 205 -14.64 -2.24 -6.07
N SER A 206 -14.62 -3.22 -6.97
CA SER A 206 -13.66 -3.46 -8.06
C SER A 206 -12.31 -4.04 -7.61
N GLY A 207 -11.40 -4.22 -8.57
CA GLY A 207 -10.07 -4.77 -8.33
C GLY A 207 -9.03 -3.72 -7.95
N HIS A 208 -7.79 -4.17 -7.77
CA HIS A 208 -6.66 -3.46 -7.16
C HIS A 208 -6.58 -1.95 -7.48
N ILE A 209 -6.49 -1.57 -8.76
CA ILE A 209 -6.38 -0.15 -9.14
C ILE A 209 -7.75 0.51 -9.29
N ALA A 210 -8.72 -0.19 -9.89
CA ALA A 210 -10.01 0.40 -10.24
C ALA A 210 -10.91 0.66 -9.02
N GLY A 211 -10.66 -0.02 -7.89
CA GLY A 211 -11.35 0.22 -6.62
C GLY A 211 -10.67 1.30 -5.78
N VAL A 212 -9.33 1.33 -5.75
CA VAL A 212 -8.56 2.36 -5.04
C VAL A 212 -8.70 3.72 -5.75
N ILE A 213 -8.46 3.76 -7.05
CA ILE A 213 -8.55 4.97 -7.88
C ILE A 213 -9.98 5.14 -8.38
N ASN A 214 -10.88 5.48 -7.46
CA ASN A 214 -12.29 5.76 -7.76
C ASN A 214 -12.63 7.22 -7.40
N PRO A 215 -12.48 8.18 -8.33
CA PRO A 215 -12.70 9.60 -8.04
C PRO A 215 -14.14 9.90 -7.61
N ALA A 216 -14.30 10.66 -6.51
CA ALA A 216 -15.60 11.01 -5.94
C ALA A 216 -16.54 11.68 -6.94
N ALA A 217 -16.02 12.58 -7.78
CA ALA A 217 -16.80 13.31 -8.79
C ALA A 217 -17.49 12.40 -9.83
N LYS A 218 -16.98 11.18 -10.06
CA LYS A 218 -17.59 10.24 -11.02
C LYS A 218 -18.75 9.44 -10.42
N ASN A 219 -18.89 9.44 -9.10
CA ASN A 219 -19.94 8.74 -8.34
C ASN A 219 -20.23 7.30 -8.84
N LYS A 220 -19.16 6.54 -9.11
CA LYS A 220 -19.23 5.14 -9.56
C LYS A 220 -19.04 4.19 -8.39
N ARG A 221 -19.54 2.96 -8.56
CA ARG A 221 -19.35 1.83 -7.63
C ARG A 221 -19.93 2.09 -6.23
N SER A 222 -19.40 1.38 -5.26
CA SER A 222 -19.78 1.41 -3.86
C SER A 222 -18.58 1.03 -2.99
N HIS A 223 -18.76 1.16 -1.67
CA HIS A 223 -17.84 0.66 -0.66
C HIS A 223 -18.64 0.16 0.54
N TRP A 224 -18.08 -0.76 1.32
CA TRP A 224 -18.70 -1.32 2.52
C TRP A 224 -18.04 -0.78 3.79
N ILE A 225 -18.86 -0.58 4.81
CA ILE A 225 -18.45 -0.11 6.13
C ILE A 225 -19.07 -0.99 7.21
N ASN A 226 -18.32 -1.24 8.28
CA ASN A 226 -18.81 -1.94 9.46
C ASN A 226 -17.91 -1.61 10.65
N ASP A 227 -18.52 -1.23 11.77
CA ASP A 227 -17.82 -0.89 13.02
C ASP A 227 -17.54 -2.13 13.90
N SER A 228 -17.90 -3.33 13.42
CA SER A 228 -17.60 -4.60 14.08
C SER A 228 -16.10 -4.81 14.29
N ARG A 229 -15.79 -5.38 15.46
CA ARG A 229 -14.45 -5.80 15.87
C ARG A 229 -14.20 -7.29 15.65
N THR A 230 -15.06 -8.00 14.92
CA THR A 230 -14.83 -9.41 14.60
C THR A 230 -13.47 -9.60 13.92
N THR A 231 -12.78 -10.69 14.25
CA THR A 231 -11.53 -11.06 13.59
C THR A 231 -11.77 -11.80 12.27
N ASN A 232 -13.01 -12.24 12.02
CA ASN A 232 -13.38 -12.96 10.81
C ASN A 232 -13.80 -11.99 9.70
N PRO A 233 -13.08 -11.93 8.57
CA PRO A 233 -13.40 -11.02 7.47
C PRO A 233 -14.79 -11.28 6.88
N ASP A 234 -15.21 -12.54 6.74
CA ASP A 234 -16.50 -12.88 6.12
C ASP A 234 -17.67 -12.46 7.02
N GLU A 235 -17.54 -12.59 8.34
CA GLU A 235 -18.49 -12.05 9.30
C GLU A 235 -18.56 -10.52 9.25
N TRP A 236 -17.39 -9.86 9.08
CA TRP A 236 -17.34 -8.41 8.92
C TRP A 236 -18.11 -7.98 7.67
N LEU A 237 -17.93 -8.67 6.54
CA LEU A 237 -18.64 -8.37 5.30
C LEU A 237 -20.15 -8.66 5.42
N ALA A 238 -20.54 -9.77 6.07
CA ALA A 238 -21.94 -10.13 6.27
C ALA A 238 -22.71 -9.08 7.09
N GLY A 239 -22.04 -8.40 8.03
CA GLY A 239 -22.60 -7.29 8.80
C GLY A 239 -22.40 -5.90 8.20
N ALA A 240 -21.75 -5.79 7.03
CA ALA A 240 -21.37 -4.50 6.47
C ALA A 240 -22.50 -3.82 5.70
N THR A 241 -22.55 -2.49 5.81
CA THR A 241 -23.48 -1.66 5.02
C THR A 241 -22.79 -1.21 3.75
N GLU A 242 -23.42 -1.46 2.60
CA GLU A 242 -22.98 -0.94 1.31
C GLU A 242 -23.37 0.54 1.17
N VAL A 243 -22.38 1.39 0.86
CA VAL A 243 -22.52 2.81 0.63
C VAL A 243 -22.21 3.10 -0.83
N LYS A 244 -23.15 3.75 -1.53
CA LYS A 244 -22.98 4.11 -2.94
C LYS A 244 -21.89 5.16 -3.11
N GLY A 245 -21.07 5.01 -4.16
CA GLY A 245 -20.05 5.97 -4.56
C GLY A 245 -18.65 5.64 -4.02
N SER A 246 -17.73 6.59 -4.22
CA SER A 246 -16.33 6.47 -3.82
C SER A 246 -16.17 6.42 -2.29
N TRP A 247 -15.14 5.69 -1.83
CA TRP A 247 -14.70 5.69 -0.44
C TRP A 247 -13.90 6.94 -0.05
N TRP A 248 -13.43 7.74 -1.02
CA TRP A 248 -12.57 8.92 -0.78
C TRP A 248 -13.20 9.94 0.18
N PRO A 249 -14.50 10.29 0.11
CA PRO A 249 -15.11 11.22 1.07
C PRO A 249 -15.04 10.68 2.51
N ARG A 250 -15.28 9.38 2.71
CA ARG A 250 -15.17 8.75 4.03
C ARG A 250 -13.75 8.81 4.57
N TRP A 251 -12.77 8.51 3.74
CA TRP A 251 -11.35 8.64 4.12
C TRP A 251 -10.97 10.09 4.44
N ALA A 252 -11.43 11.06 3.64
CA ALA A 252 -11.18 12.47 3.89
C ALA A 252 -11.78 12.93 5.23
N ASP A 253 -13.00 12.50 5.56
CA ASP A 253 -13.65 12.82 6.83
C ASP A 253 -12.97 12.13 8.02
N TRP A 254 -12.49 10.90 7.84
CA TRP A 254 -11.65 10.23 8.83
C TRP A 254 -10.33 10.99 9.05
N LEU A 255 -9.65 11.38 7.97
CA LEU A 255 -8.35 12.05 8.01
C LEU A 255 -8.43 13.43 8.69
N LYS A 256 -9.53 14.18 8.50
CA LYS A 256 -9.77 15.47 9.16
C LYS A 256 -9.73 15.38 10.68
N ARG A 257 -10.06 14.23 11.28
CA ARG A 257 -10.00 14.02 12.74
C ARG A 257 -8.57 14.07 13.29
N PHE A 258 -7.58 13.91 12.43
CA PHE A 258 -6.14 13.94 12.75
C PHE A 258 -5.44 15.14 12.11
N ALA A 259 -6.21 16.17 11.75
CA ALA A 259 -5.69 17.47 11.38
C ALA A 259 -5.76 18.41 12.59
N ASP A 260 -4.71 19.22 12.78
CA ASP A 260 -4.65 20.23 13.84
C ASP A 260 -5.29 21.55 13.38
N GLY A 261 -6.56 21.46 13.00
CA GLY A 261 -7.33 22.58 12.45
C GLY A 261 -6.91 23.02 11.03
N GLU A 262 -7.50 24.13 10.59
CA GLU A 262 -7.17 24.76 9.31
C GLU A 262 -6.19 25.91 9.51
N VAL A 263 -5.20 25.99 8.63
CA VAL A 263 -4.25 27.10 8.57
C VAL A 263 -4.24 27.70 7.17
N ALA A 264 -3.85 28.98 7.07
CA ALA A 264 -3.67 29.61 5.77
C ALA A 264 -2.66 28.82 4.91
N ALA A 265 -3.03 28.60 3.65
CA ALA A 265 -2.15 27.92 2.71
C ALA A 265 -0.79 28.64 2.61
N ARG A 266 0.30 27.86 2.64
CA ARG A 266 1.65 28.42 2.52
C ARG A 266 1.82 29.03 1.12
N GLY A 267 2.20 30.31 1.05
CA GLY A 267 2.44 31.00 -0.23
C GLY A 267 3.74 30.62 -0.96
N ARG A 268 4.54 29.71 -0.40
CA ARG A 268 5.79 29.23 -1.01
C ARG A 268 5.96 27.73 -0.78
N LEU A 269 6.59 27.06 -1.74
CA LEU A 269 6.99 25.65 -1.61
C LEU A 269 8.28 25.54 -0.78
N GLY A 270 8.38 24.48 0.02
CA GLY A 270 9.56 24.17 0.82
C GLY A 270 9.78 25.13 2.00
N SER A 271 11.02 25.19 2.48
CA SER A 271 11.44 26.03 3.61
C SER A 271 12.84 26.63 3.36
N LYS A 272 13.37 27.40 4.31
CA LYS A 272 14.74 27.93 4.22
C LYS A 272 15.79 26.81 4.15
N ALA A 273 15.56 25.73 4.90
CA ALA A 273 16.42 24.54 4.93
C ALA A 273 16.16 23.60 3.74
N HIS A 274 14.93 23.56 3.24
CA HIS A 274 14.51 22.66 2.15
C HIS A 274 13.98 23.47 0.98
N LYS A 275 14.89 24.03 0.18
CA LYS A 275 14.51 24.81 -1.00
C LYS A 275 13.95 23.90 -2.11
N PRO A 276 12.93 24.35 -2.87
CA PRO A 276 12.50 23.65 -4.08
C PRO A 276 13.67 23.42 -5.04
N THR A 277 13.76 22.21 -5.60
CA THR A 277 14.87 21.80 -6.48
C THR A 277 14.48 21.86 -7.95
N GLU A 278 13.41 21.16 -8.32
CA GLU A 278 12.88 21.11 -9.68
C GLU A 278 11.34 21.08 -9.64
N PRO A 279 10.63 21.53 -10.70
CA PRO A 279 9.19 21.39 -10.79
C PRO A 279 8.75 19.93 -10.75
N ALA A 280 7.60 19.66 -10.11
CA ALA A 280 6.93 18.37 -10.23
C ALA A 280 6.65 18.03 -11.71
N PRO A 281 6.72 16.76 -12.13
CA PRO A 281 6.80 15.55 -11.30
C PRO A 281 8.25 15.12 -10.93
N GLY A 282 9.24 15.97 -11.21
CA GLY A 282 10.65 15.67 -10.97
C GLY A 282 11.27 14.73 -11.99
N ARG A 283 12.57 14.45 -11.85
CA ARG A 283 13.36 13.64 -12.80
C ARG A 283 13.30 12.15 -12.54
N TYR A 284 13.23 11.70 -11.27
CA TYR A 284 13.29 10.27 -10.93
C TYR A 284 12.14 9.45 -11.51
N VAL A 285 10.94 10.03 -11.63
CA VAL A 285 9.77 9.36 -12.25
C VAL A 285 9.85 9.33 -13.79
N LYS A 286 10.82 10.01 -14.39
CA LYS A 286 11.06 10.02 -15.84
C LYS A 286 12.19 9.08 -16.25
N GLU A 287 12.87 8.47 -15.27
CA GLU A 287 13.92 7.50 -15.53
C GLU A 287 13.30 6.21 -16.06
N LYS A 288 13.96 5.62 -17.06
CA LYS A 288 13.56 4.32 -17.60
C LYS A 288 14.29 3.21 -16.85
N ALA A 289 13.60 2.08 -16.65
CA ALA A 289 14.21 0.85 -16.13
C ALA A 289 15.26 0.26 -17.09
#